data_AF-A0ABD3VR21-F1
#
_entry.id   AF-A0ABD3VR21-F1
#
_cell.length_a   1.000
_cell.length_b   1.000
_cell.length_c   1.000
_cell.angle_alpha   90.00
_cell.angle_beta   90.00
_cell.angle_gamma   90.00
#
_symmetry.space_group_name_H-M   'P 1'
#
loop_
_entity.id
_entity.type
_entity.pdbx_description
1 polymer ?
#
loop_
_entity_poly.entity_id
_entity_poly.type
_entity_poly.pdbx_seq_one_letter_code
_entity_poly.pdbx_strand_id
1 'polypeptide(L)'
;QIGGEHFKLAQIGGEHFILAQIGGEHFILAQFGGEHFILIHIFGEHFALTQIVGEHFKIIQIGGEHFILIQIGREHFTLTQIGREHFTHTQIGGE
;
A
#
# COMPACT_ATOMS: atom_id res chain seq x y z
N GLN A 1 7.20 2.68 -11.30
CA GLN A 1 7.26 2.26 -12.72
C GLN A 1 6.27 3.11 -13.51
N ILE A 2 6.44 3.33 -14.82
CA ILE A 2 5.44 3.98 -15.68
C ILE A 2 4.80 2.89 -16.53
N GLY A 3 3.49 2.68 -16.36
CA GLY A 3 2.64 1.94 -17.30
C GLY A 3 2.89 0.43 -17.41
N GLY A 4 2.09 -0.36 -16.69
CA GLY A 4 1.88 -1.78 -16.94
C GLY A 4 0.51 -2.18 -16.39
N GLU A 5 -0.23 -3.04 -17.09
CA GLU A 5 -1.57 -3.46 -16.66
C GLU A 5 -1.56 -4.11 -15.27
N HIS A 6 -0.50 -4.87 -14.95
CA HIS A 6 -0.33 -5.56 -13.69
C HIS A 6 1.04 -5.29 -13.07
N PHE A 7 1.06 -4.81 -11.83
CA PHE A 7 2.25 -4.69 -11.00
C PHE A 7 2.12 -5.59 -9.77
N LYS A 8 3.15 -6.41 -9.51
CA LYS A 8 3.24 -7.21 -8.28
C LYS A 8 4.64 -7.08 -7.69
N LEU A 9 4.72 -6.76 -6.39
CA LEU A 9 5.97 -6.72 -5.65
C LEU A 9 5.80 -7.43 -4.30
N ALA A 10 6.81 -8.21 -3.93
CA ALA A 10 6.95 -8.79 -2.60
C ALA A 10 8.31 -8.38 -2.03
N GLN A 11 8.32 -7.86 -0.80
CA GLN A 11 9.52 -7.45 -0.09
C GLN A 11 9.56 -8.06 1.30
N ILE A 12 10.75 -8.52 1.71
CA ILE A 12 11.03 -9.02 3.05
C ILE A 12 12.18 -8.20 3.64
N GLY A 13 11.93 -7.54 4.77
CA GLY A 13 12.89 -6.72 5.49
C GLY A 13 13.24 -5.38 4.83
N GLY A 14 14.06 -4.61 5.54
CA GLY A 14 14.52 -3.26 5.17
C GLY A 14 13.94 -2.19 6.10
N GLU A 15 14.81 -1.36 6.67
CA GLU A 15 14.39 -0.31 7.61
C GLU A 15 13.51 0.76 6.94
N HIS A 16 13.85 1.14 5.71
CA HIS A 16 13.16 2.19 4.97
C HIS A 16 12.80 1.69 3.57
N PHE A 17 11.51 1.76 3.23
CA PHE A 17 11.03 1.46 1.89
C PHE A 17 10.16 2.58 1.34
N ILE A 18 10.47 2.99 0.11
CA ILE A 18 9.71 4.01 -0.61
C ILE A 18 9.40 3.47 -2.01
N LEU A 19 8.12 3.45 -2.36
CA LEU A 19 7.66 3.08 -3.69
C LEU A 19 6.74 4.14 -4.27
N ALA A 20 7.00 4.51 -5.53
CA ALA A 20 6.15 5.38 -6.32
C ALA A 20 5.74 4.67 -7.61
N GLN A 21 4.42 4.59 -7.83
CA GLN A 21 3.82 3.96 -8.99
C GLN A 21 2.81 4.89 -9.63
N ILE A 22 2.88 5.02 -10.96
CA ILE A 22 1.99 5.85 -11.76
C ILE A 22 1.36 4.97 -12.83
N GLY A 23 0.04 4.83 -12.76
CA GLY A 23 -0.77 4.03 -13.66
C GLY A 23 -0.63 2.52 -13.43
N GLY A 24 -1.56 1.79 -14.04
CA GLY A 24 -1.70 0.33 -14.01
C GLY A 24 -3.06 -0.07 -13.48
N GLU A 25 -3.70 -1.07 -14.09
CA GLU A 25 -5.04 -1.48 -13.68
C GLU A 25 -5.02 -2.25 -12.37
N HIS A 26 -4.00 -3.06 -12.14
CA HIS A 26 -3.89 -3.92 -10.97
C HIS A 26 -2.54 -3.77 -10.29
N PHE A 27 -2.56 -3.33 -9.05
CA PHE A 27 -1.37 -3.19 -8.21
C PHE A 27 -1.48 -4.08 -6.98
N ILE A 28 -0.50 -4.97 -6.78
CA ILE A 28 -0.41 -5.80 -5.59
C ILE A 28 0.96 -5.62 -4.96
N LEU A 29 0.97 -5.29 -3.67
CA LEU A 29 2.18 -5.20 -2.88
C LEU A 29 2.05 -6.04 -1.60
N ALA A 30 3.08 -6.84 -1.33
CA ALA A 30 3.23 -7.58 -0.09
C ALA A 30 4.55 -7.18 0.59
N GLN A 31 4.48 -6.70 1.82
CA GLN A 31 5.66 -6.34 2.60
C GLN A 31 5.67 -7.08 3.94
N PHE A 32 6.81 -7.68 4.27
CA PHE A 32 7.04 -8.39 5.53
C PHE A 32 8.21 -7.74 6.27
N GLY A 33 7.93 -7.05 7.37
CA GLY A 33 8.91 -6.32 8.18
C GLY A 33 9.30 -4.95 7.60
N GLY A 34 10.00 -4.18 8.44
CA GLY A 34 10.53 -2.85 8.14
C GLY A 34 9.93 -1.76 9.02
N GLU A 35 10.70 -0.72 9.34
CA GLU A 35 10.27 0.31 10.28
C GLU A 35 9.46 1.39 9.58
N HIS A 36 9.93 1.88 8.44
CA HIS A 36 9.37 3.02 7.73
C HIS A 36 8.97 2.64 6.31
N PHE A 37 7.69 2.80 6.01
CA PHE A 37 7.14 2.55 4.68
C PHE A 37 6.39 3.76 4.14
N ILE A 38 6.72 4.13 2.90
CA ILE A 38 6.00 5.15 2.14
C ILE A 38 5.62 4.59 0.77
N LEU A 39 4.32 4.62 0.46
CA LEU A 39 3.81 4.30 -0.87
C LEU A 39 3.02 5.46 -1.46
N ILE A 40 3.34 5.77 -2.70
CA ILE A 40 2.61 6.73 -3.53
C ILE A 40 2.09 5.99 -4.76
N HIS A 41 0.76 5.85 -4.88
CA HIS A 41 0.11 5.22 -6.02
C HIS A 41 -0.83 6.20 -6.72
N ILE A 42 -0.59 6.47 -7.99
CA ILE A 42 -1.30 7.51 -8.77
C ILE A 42 -1.99 6.83 -9.95
N PHE A 43 -3.32 6.75 -9.89
CA PHE A 43 -4.23 6.11 -10.84
C PHE A 43 -4.08 4.58 -10.98
N GLY A 44 -5.21 3.88 -10.98
CA GLY A 44 -5.31 2.44 -11.21
C GLY A 44 -6.61 1.86 -10.65
N GLU A 45 -7.20 0.87 -11.30
CA GLU A 45 -8.53 0.38 -10.94
C GLU A 45 -8.54 -0.41 -9.64
N HIS A 46 -7.58 -1.31 -9.46
CA HIS A 46 -7.53 -2.26 -8.36
C HIS A 46 -6.18 -2.17 -7.65
N PHE A 47 -6.24 -1.87 -6.36
CA PHE A 47 -5.08 -1.82 -5.50
C PHE A 47 -5.25 -2.76 -4.32
N ALA A 48 -4.26 -3.61 -4.08
CA ALA A 48 -4.16 -4.45 -2.90
C ALA A 48 -2.79 -4.31 -2.23
N LEU A 49 -2.80 -4.07 -0.93
CA LEU A 49 -1.60 -4.08 -0.11
C LEU A 49 -1.80 -4.99 1.11
N THR A 50 -0.85 -5.90 1.30
CA THR A 50 -0.71 -6.69 2.52
C THR A 50 0.60 -6.35 3.20
N GLN A 51 0.56 -5.99 4.48
CA GLN A 51 1.74 -5.70 5.28
C GLN A 51 1.73 -6.50 6.58
N ILE A 52 2.86 -7.12 6.90
CA ILE A 52 3.06 -7.89 8.12
C ILE A 52 4.29 -7.32 8.85
N VAL A 53 4.03 -6.58 9.93
CA VAL A 53 4.97 -5.91 10.84
C VAL A 53 5.63 -4.65 10.26
N GLY A 54 5.43 -3.51 10.93
CA GLY A 54 6.20 -2.27 10.75
C GLY A 54 5.69 -1.11 11.60
N GLU A 55 6.56 -0.16 11.94
CA GLU A 55 6.23 0.89 12.93
C GLU A 55 5.52 2.09 12.33
N HIS A 56 6.08 2.66 11.28
CA HIS A 56 5.64 3.91 10.65
C HIS A 56 5.24 3.69 9.20
N PHE A 57 4.00 4.04 8.89
CA PHE A 57 3.43 3.73 7.61
C PHE A 57 2.66 4.90 7.00
N LYS A 58 2.95 5.22 5.74
CA LYS A 58 2.24 6.24 4.96
C LYS A 58 1.87 5.73 3.57
N ILE A 59 0.57 5.72 3.25
CA ILE A 59 0.07 5.61 1.88
C ILE A 59 -0.53 6.94 1.45
N ILE A 60 -0.15 7.35 0.24
CA ILE A 60 -0.86 8.37 -0.53
C ILE A 60 -1.35 7.70 -1.80
N GLN A 61 -2.65 7.75 -2.06
CA GLN A 61 -3.14 7.36 -3.37
C GLN A 61 -4.24 8.26 -3.91
N ILE A 62 -4.10 8.53 -5.20
CA ILE A 62 -4.88 9.49 -5.97
C ILE A 62 -5.52 8.70 -7.12
N GLY A 63 -6.85 8.71 -7.17
CA GLY A 63 -7.65 7.95 -8.12
C GLY A 63 -7.79 6.46 -7.77
N GLY A 64 -8.64 5.79 -8.56
CA GLY A 64 -8.84 4.35 -8.54
C GLY A 64 -10.14 3.89 -7.93
N GLU A 65 -10.61 2.72 -8.35
CA GLU A 65 -11.95 2.21 -8.01
C GLU A 65 -11.93 1.44 -6.70
N HIS A 66 -11.02 0.47 -6.58
CA HIS A 66 -10.98 -0.49 -5.50
C HIS A 66 -9.65 -0.45 -4.74
N PHE A 67 -9.74 -0.37 -3.42
CA PHE A 67 -8.59 -0.45 -2.53
C PHE A 67 -8.79 -1.41 -1.39
N ILE A 68 -7.86 -2.33 -1.25
CA ILE A 68 -7.78 -3.28 -0.14
C ILE A 68 -6.46 -3.08 0.58
N LEU A 69 -6.55 -2.87 1.89
CA LEU A 69 -5.39 -2.80 2.77
C LEU A 69 -5.56 -3.77 3.93
N ILE A 70 -4.61 -4.68 4.06
CA ILE A 70 -4.51 -5.63 5.16
C ILE A 70 -3.21 -5.36 5.89
N GLN A 71 -3.30 -5.11 7.20
CA GLN A 71 -2.15 -4.77 8.04
C GLN A 71 -2.13 -5.60 9.31
N ILE A 72 -0.95 -6.09 9.66
CA ILE A 72 -0.72 -6.91 10.85
C ILE A 72 0.44 -6.33 11.65
N GLY A 73 0.19 -5.87 12.89
CA GLY A 73 1.21 -5.36 13.82
C GLY A 73 1.85 -4.03 13.39
N ARG A 74 1.40 -2.92 14.00
CA ARG A 74 1.94 -1.56 13.76
C ARG A 74 1.63 -0.61 14.91
N GLU A 75 2.35 0.51 14.95
CA GLU A 75 2.10 1.61 15.89
C GLU A 75 1.49 2.84 15.19
N HIS A 76 2.00 3.24 14.02
CA HIS A 76 1.62 4.50 13.37
C HIS A 76 1.25 4.35 11.90
N PHE A 77 0.02 4.77 11.57
CA PHE A 77 -0.54 4.69 10.21
C PHE A 77 -1.12 6.00 9.72
N THR A 78 -0.76 6.37 8.50
CA THR A 78 -1.41 7.45 7.76
C THR A 78 -1.82 6.95 6.38
N LEU A 79 -3.07 7.24 6.02
CA LEU A 79 -3.61 6.98 4.70
C LEU A 79 -4.30 8.24 4.18
N THR A 80 -3.87 8.69 3.01
CA THR A 80 -4.51 9.77 2.28
C THR A 80 -5.06 9.22 0.97
N GLN A 81 -6.36 9.44 0.75
CA GLN A 81 -7.07 8.97 -0.43
C GLN A 81 -7.80 10.13 -1.11
N ILE A 82 -7.71 10.23 -2.43
CA ILE A 82 -8.43 11.22 -3.23
C ILE A 82 -9.09 10.51 -4.41
N GLY A 83 -10.41 10.65 -4.59
CA GLY A 83 -11.16 10.21 -5.76
C GLY A 83 -11.30 8.69 -5.93
N ARG A 84 -12.07 8.03 -5.05
CA ARG A 84 -12.32 6.59 -5.11
C ARG A 84 -13.76 6.21 -4.83
N GLU A 85 -14.14 5.01 -5.25
CA GLU A 85 -15.47 4.43 -4.99
C GLU A 85 -15.48 3.45 -3.81
N HIS A 86 -14.50 2.53 -3.75
CA HIS A 86 -14.53 1.42 -2.79
C HIS A 86 -13.23 1.26 -1.98
N PHE A 87 -13.38 1.20 -0.65
CA PHE A 87 -12.28 1.08 0.31
C PHE A 87 -12.56 -0.01 1.35
N THR A 88 -11.63 -0.96 1.47
CA THR A 88 -11.60 -1.94 2.55
C THR A 88 -10.28 -1.85 3.30
N HIS A 89 -10.37 -1.78 4.61
CA HIS A 89 -9.21 -1.80 5.49
C HIS A 89 -9.42 -2.81 6.62
N THR A 90 -8.43 -3.67 6.80
CA THR A 90 -8.39 -4.68 7.86
C THR A 90 -7.09 -4.55 8.61
N GLN A 91 -7.18 -4.43 9.93
CA GLN A 91 -6.06 -4.41 10.85
C GLN A 91 -6.17 -5.59 11.81
N ILE A 92 -5.09 -6.37 11.95
CA ILE A 92 -5.02 -7.57 12.80
C ILE A 92 -3.82 -7.43 13.73
N GLY A 93 -4.06 -7.18 15.01
CA GLY A 93 -2.97 -6.93 15.97
C GLY A 93 -2.31 -5.56 15.80
N GLY A 94 -1.77 -5.09 16.92
CA GLY A 94 -1.40 -3.69 17.19
C GLY A 94 -1.97 -3.32 18.56
N GLU A 95 -1.27 -2.49 19.32
CA GLU A 95 -1.86 -1.82 20.48
C GLU A 95 -2.85 -0.73 20.03
#